data_AF-A0A2I0V8U9-F1
#
_entry.id   AF-A0A2I0V8U9-F1
#
_cell.length_a   1.000
_cell.length_b   1.000
_cell.length_c   1.000
_cell.angle_alpha   90.00
_cell.angle_beta   90.00
_cell.angle_gamma   90.00
#
_symmetry.space_group_name_H-M   'P 1'
#
loop_
_entity.id
_entity.type
_entity.pdbx_description
1 polymer ?
#
loop_
_entity_poly.entity_id
_entity_poly.type
_entity_poly.pdbx_seq_one_letter_code
_entity_poly.pdbx_strand_id
1 'polypeptide(L)' 'MKEELSLIRSIIANYPFISMDIEFPTVLVPFAITSPTSFVFNYQNLKCNVDIVKLIQLGLTLFDSSGHLPLFGSPPRPFI' A
#
# COMPACT_ATOMS: atom_id res chain seq x y z
N MET A 1 4.80 6.86 -15.31
CA MET A 1 5.66 6.32 -14.23
C MET A 1 6.88 7.19 -13.86
N LYS A 2 7.89 7.44 -14.72
CA LYS A 2 9.06 8.25 -14.32
C LYS A 2 8.71 9.69 -13.92
N GLU A 3 7.77 10.30 -14.65
CA GLU A 3 7.25 11.64 -14.37
C GLU A 3 6.50 11.71 -13.04
N GLU A 4 5.62 10.74 -12.77
CA GLU A 4 4.90 10.63 -11.50
C GLU A 4 5.84 10.39 -10.32
N LEU A 5 6.86 9.54 -10.48
CA LEU A 5 7.89 9.35 -9.46
C LEU A 5 8.68 10.63 -9.20
N SER A 6 8.97 11.42 -10.24
CA SER A 6 9.60 12.72 -10.08
C SER A 6 8.68 13.71 -9.34
N LEU A 7 7.37 13.65 -9.60
CA LEU A 7 6.38 14.46 -8.90
C LEU A 7 6.27 14.09 -7.42
N ILE A 8 6.22 12.79 -7.11
CA ILE A 8 6.23 12.28 -5.74
C ILE A 8 7.50 12.74 -5.02
N ARG A 9 8.67 12.67 -5.68
CA ARG A 9 9.93 13.14 -5.09
C ARG A 9 9.95 14.65 -4.82
N SER A 10 9.27 15.47 -5.61
CA SER A 10 9.24 16.91 -5.36
C SER A 10 8.27 17.31 -4.23
N ILE A 11 7.20 16.54 -4.01
CA ILE A 11 6.21 16.84 -2.96
C ILE A 11 6.50 16.20 -1.61
N ILE A 12 7.30 15.13 -1.55
CA ILE A 12 7.57 14.39 -0.31
C ILE A 12 8.24 15.26 0.77
N ALA A 13 8.96 16.31 0.35
CA ALA A 13 9.55 17.29 1.26
C ALA A 13 8.49 18.14 2.00
N ASN A 14 7.35 18.41 1.36
CA ASN A 14 6.26 19.22 1.92
C ASN A 14 5.15 18.36 2.54
N TYR A 15 4.95 17.15 2.02
CA TYR A 15 3.91 16.19 2.45
C TYR A 15 4.59 14.86 2.84
N PRO A 16 5.23 14.78 4.02
CA PRO A 16 6.09 13.66 4.39
C PRO A 16 5.31 12.42 4.88
N PHE A 17 4.00 12.52 5.12
CA PHE A 17 3.20 11.40 5.56
C PHE A 17 2.60 10.66 4.37
N ILE A 18 2.65 9.33 4.38
CA ILE A 18 2.20 8.48 3.27
C ILE A 18 1.22 7.46 3.80
N SER A 19 0.02 7.43 3.23
CA SER A 19 -0.92 6.31 3.34
C SER A 19 -0.76 5.41 2.12
N MET A 20 -0.75 4.10 2.33
CA MET A 20 -0.52 3.09 1.30
C MET A 20 -1.66 2.09 1.32
N ASP A 21 -2.23 1.84 0.15
CA ASP A 21 -3.24 0.82 -0.08
C ASP A 21 -2.78 -0.11 -1.21
N ILE A 22 -2.94 -1.41 -1.03
CA ILE A 22 -2.42 -2.42 -1.96
C ILE A 22 -3.49 -3.45 -2.28
N GLU A 23 -3.66 -3.71 -3.56
CA GLU A 23 -4.60 -4.71 -4.05
C GLU A 23 -3.84 -5.88 -4.66
N PHE A 24 -4.14 -7.07 -4.16
CA PHE A 24 -3.64 -8.34 -4.69
C PHE A 24 -4.81 -9.15 -5.24
N PRO A 25 -4.56 -10.05 -6.21
CA PRO A 25 -5.54 -11.04 -6.60
C PRO A 25 -5.86 -11.91 -5.36
N THR A 26 -7.14 -12.13 -5.07
CA THR A 26 -7.63 -12.92 -3.93
C THR A 26 -6.74 -14.12 -3.63
N VAL A 27 -6.27 -14.21 -2.37
CA VAL A 27 -5.45 -15.34 -1.91
C VAL A 27 -6.30 -16.62 -1.95
N LEU A 28 -5.89 -17.56 -2.78
CA LEU A 28 -6.30 -18.96 -2.69
C LEU A 28 -5.05 -19.78 -2.40
N VAL A 29 -5.02 -20.38 -1.21
CA VAL A 29 -4.42 -21.67 -0.81
C VAL A 29 -3.99 -21.56 0.66
N PRO A 30 -4.81 -21.98 1.62
CA PRO A 30 -4.30 -22.30 2.96
C PRO A 30 -3.42 -23.55 2.83
N PHE A 31 -2.12 -23.42 3.12
CA PHE A 31 -1.26 -24.59 3.24
C PHE A 31 -1.71 -25.40 4.47
N ALA A 32 -1.78 -26.71 4.27
CA ALA A 32 -2.41 -27.67 5.17
C ALA A 32 -2.11 -27.44 6.67
N ILE A 33 -3.18 -27.55 7.45
CA ILE A 33 -3.28 -27.33 8.88
C ILE A 33 -2.20 -28.12 9.63
N THR A 34 -1.20 -27.43 10.17
CA THR A 34 -0.39 -27.95 11.27
C THR A 34 -0.24 -26.86 12.33
N SER A 35 -1.09 -26.94 13.36
CA SER A 35 -1.06 -26.14 14.60
C SER A 35 -1.12 -24.60 14.44
N PRO A 36 -2.30 -23.96 14.60
CA PRO A 36 -2.54 -22.55 14.29
C PRO A 36 -1.94 -21.52 15.28
N THR A 37 -1.11 -21.93 16.23
CA THR A 37 -0.78 -21.11 17.41
C THR A 37 0.54 -20.34 17.33
N SER A 38 1.31 -20.45 16.24
CA SER A 38 2.61 -19.79 16.12
C SER A 38 2.56 -18.57 15.20
N PHE A 39 2.96 -17.40 15.73
CA PHE A 39 3.22 -16.18 14.97
C PHE A 39 4.12 -16.43 13.74
N VAL A 40 5.04 -17.38 13.84
CA VAL A 40 5.95 -17.78 12.77
C VAL A 40 5.20 -18.39 11.58
N PHE A 41 4.15 -19.18 11.83
CA PHE A 41 3.36 -19.82 10.77
C PHE A 41 2.50 -18.81 10.01
N ASN A 42 1.93 -17.83 10.71
CA ASN A 42 1.16 -16.75 10.07
C ASN A 42 2.06 -15.88 9.18
N TYR A 43 3.27 -15.56 9.65
CA TYR A 43 4.25 -14.82 8.85
C TYR A 43 4.69 -15.61 7.60
N GLN A 44 4.96 -16.92 7.74
CA GLN A 44 5.36 -17.76 6.62
C GLN A 44 4.27 -17.88 5.55
N ASN A 45 3.01 -18.07 5.94
CA ASN A 45 1.90 -18.11 4.98
C ASN A 45 1.71 -16.77 4.27
N LEU A 46 1.75 -15.66 5.01
CA LEU A 46 1.66 -14.33 4.39
C LEU A 46 2.84 -14.10 3.43
N LYS A 47 4.05 -14.46 3.83
CA LYS A 47 5.26 -14.33 3.00
C LYS A 47 5.16 -15.14 1.72
N CYS A 48 4.80 -16.42 1.80
CA CYS A 48 4.64 -17.26 0.61
C CYS A 48 3.54 -16.71 -0.31
N ASN A 49 2.41 -16.23 0.24
CA ASN A 49 1.37 -15.64 -0.58
C ASN A 49 1.86 -14.37 -1.28
N VAL A 50 2.50 -13.43 -0.55
CA VAL A 50 3.05 -12.18 -1.11
C VAL A 50 4.10 -12.44 -2.19
N ASP A 51 4.95 -13.46 -2.04
CA ASP A 51 5.99 -13.80 -3.03
C ASP A 51 5.40 -14.40 -4.33
N ILE A 52 4.19 -15.00 -4.26
CA ILE A 52 3.55 -15.67 -5.39
C ILE A 52 2.56 -14.75 -6.12
N VAL A 53 1.81 -13.90 -5.39
CA VAL A 53 0.81 -13.02 -6.01
C VAL A 53 1.42 -11.75 -6.58
N LYS A 54 1.08 -11.46 -7.84
CA LYS A 54 1.45 -10.21 -8.50
C LYS A 54 0.62 -9.06 -7.93
N LEU A 55 1.29 -8.01 -7.46
CA LEU A 55 0.63 -6.75 -7.06
C LEU A 55 -0.16 -6.19 -8.25
N ILE A 56 -1.47 -5.97 -8.06
CA ILE A 56 -2.33 -5.41 -9.11
C ILE A 56 -2.23 -3.89 -9.08
N GLN A 57 -2.40 -3.31 -7.91
CA GLN A 57 -2.43 -1.86 -7.74
C GLN A 57 -1.76 -1.44 -6.43
N LEU A 58 -1.06 -0.31 -6.49
CA LEU A 58 -0.48 0.40 -5.36
C LEU A 58 -1.06 1.82 -5.34
N GLY A 59 -1.90 2.10 -4.36
CA GLY A 59 -2.40 3.43 -4.06
C GLY A 59 -1.48 4.14 -3.06
N LEU A 60 -1.05 5.36 -3.38
CA LEU A 60 -0.26 6.21 -2.48
C LEU A 60 -0.99 7.53 -2.28
N THR A 61 -1.19 7.93 -1.02
CA THR A 61 -1.72 9.24 -0.65
C THR A 61 -0.71 9.97 0.23
N LEU A 62 -0.23 11.13 -0.22
CA LEU A 62 0.73 11.95 0.51
C LEU A 62 0.01 13.11 1.22
N PHE A 63 0.37 13.37 2.47
CA PHE A 63 -0.24 14.44 3.27
C PHE A 63 0.76 15.09 4.25
N ASP A 64 0.42 16.28 4.76
CA ASP A 64 1.20 17.03 5.73
C ASP A 64 0.86 16.64 7.18
N SER A 65 1.54 17.22 8.17
CA SER A 65 1.28 16.95 9.60
C SER A 65 -0.12 17.36 10.06
N SER A 66 -0.80 18.20 9.28
CA SER A 66 -2.16 18.67 9.54
C SER A 66 -3.21 17.85 8.76
N GLY A 67 -2.78 16.89 7.93
CA GLY A 67 -3.67 16.06 7.11
C GLY A 67 -4.05 16.67 5.76
N HIS A 68 -3.44 17.78 5.33
CA HIS A 68 -3.72 18.38 4.03
C HIS A 68 -3.02 17.62 2.90
N LEU A 69 -3.67 17.62 1.74
CA LEU A 69 -3.21 16.94 0.54
C LEU A 69 -2.57 17.93 -0.45
N PRO A 70 -1.61 17.47 -1.27
CA PRO A 70 -1.06 18.29 -2.34
C PRO A 70 -2.15 18.62 -3.37
N LEU A 71 -2.46 19.92 -3.52
CA LEU A 71 -3.40 20.43 -4.50
C LEU A 71 -2.80 20.37 -5.92
N PHE A 72 -3.01 19.25 -6.61
CA PHE A 72 -2.69 19.09 -8.02
C PHE A 72 -3.95 19.20 -8.88
N GLY A 73 -4.31 20.43 -9.29
CA GLY A 73 -5.19 20.71 -10.43
C GLY A 73 -6.60 20.08 -10.45
N SER A 74 -7.01 19.37 -9.39
CA SER A 74 -8.30 18.71 -9.27
C SER A 74 -8.91 19.09 -7.91
N PRO A 75 -10.23 19.35 -7.86
CA PRO A 75 -10.88 19.72 -6.61
C PRO A 75 -10.74 18.56 -5.61
N PRO A 76 -10.57 18.86 -4.31
CA PRO A 76 -10.41 17.83 -3.29
C PRO A 76 -11.61 16.90 -3.35
N ARG A 77 -11.38 15.63 -3.71
CA ARG A 77 -12.42 14.61 -3.59
C ARG A 77 -12.54 14.28 -2.11
N PRO A 78 -13.73 14.47 -1.51
CA PRO A 78 -13.93 14.07 -0.13
C PRO A 78 -13.72 12.56 -0.02
N PHE A 79 -12.87 12.16 0.91
CA PHE A 79 -12.78 10.77 1.34
C PHE A 79 -14.07 10.50 2.13
N ILE A 80 -15.00 9.77 1.51
CA ILE A 80 -16.17 9.17 2.17
C ILE A 80 -15.76 7.76 2.58
#